data_AF-A0A949E858-F1
#
_entry.id   AF-A0A949E858-F1
#
_cell.length_a   1.000
_cell.length_b   1.000
_cell.length_c   1.000
_cell.angle_alpha   90.00
_cell.angle_beta   90.00
_cell.angle_gamma   90.00
#
_symmetry.space_group_name_H-M   'P 1'
#
loop_
_entity.id
_entity.type
_entity.pdbx_description
1 polymer ?
#
loop_
_entity_poly.entity_id
_entity_poly.type
_entity_poly.pdbx_seq_one_letter_code
_entity_poly.pdbx_strand_id
1 'polypeptide(L)'
;MPEPYSWEIREQAEELYIIDGLTYEQVAERTTVSLSQLKRWGGEDGWVERRKEYRQAQSTIRRGVMLAKAKAVNALLTTMDPQTAYAFASLVSSGKIIEQEARDNRILAQTDPAIGTIERPIRTAEDAVAALQEAVERKINAMLTQPGAVSLAGVKEMQQALEMIEKLKAKGAQGTDTEAAPEVDVQALKERIEKVYGA
;
A
#
# COMPACT_ATOMS: atom_id res chain seq x y z
N MET A 1 6.05 -29.57 17.90
CA MET A 1 4.75 -29.41 17.19
C MET A 1 4.69 -27.95 16.75
N PRO A 2 4.32 -27.64 15.50
CA PRO A 2 4.17 -26.24 15.10
C PRO A 2 3.09 -25.58 15.96
N GLU A 3 3.38 -24.40 16.48
CA GLU A 3 2.46 -23.65 17.34
C GLU A 3 1.13 -23.40 16.60
N PRO A 4 -0.02 -23.54 17.27
CA PRO A 4 -1.29 -23.18 16.67
C PRO A 4 -1.27 -21.67 16.35
N TYR A 5 -1.50 -21.33 15.08
CA TYR A 5 -1.60 -19.92 14.68
C TYR A 5 -2.61 -19.18 15.55
N SER A 6 -2.25 -17.96 15.96
CA SER A 6 -3.16 -17.05 16.66
C SER A 6 -4.43 -16.80 15.84
N TRP A 7 -5.55 -16.60 16.53
CA TRP A 7 -6.82 -16.24 15.90
C TRP A 7 -6.70 -14.94 15.08
N GLU A 8 -5.86 -14.00 15.55
CA GLU A 8 -5.58 -12.71 14.89
C GLU A 8 -4.93 -12.91 13.52
N ILE A 9 -4.07 -13.91 13.36
CA ILE A 9 -3.41 -14.21 12.08
C ILE A 9 -4.43 -14.76 11.08
N ARG A 10 -5.39 -15.57 11.54
CA ARG A 10 -6.47 -16.09 10.68
C ARG A 10 -7.40 -14.96 10.24
N GLU A 11 -7.80 -14.07 11.17
CA GLU A 11 -8.64 -12.91 10.85
C GLU A 11 -7.94 -11.96 9.88
N GLN A 12 -6.68 -11.61 10.14
CA GLN A 12 -5.92 -10.75 9.24
C GLN A 12 -5.77 -11.36 7.84
N ALA A 13 -5.49 -12.67 7.74
CA ALA A 13 -5.42 -13.36 6.47
C ALA A 13 -6.76 -13.36 5.71
N GLU A 14 -7.87 -13.48 6.45
CA GLU A 14 -9.21 -13.40 5.90
C GLU A 14 -9.50 -12.01 5.32
N GLU A 15 -9.21 -10.94 6.08
CA GLU A 15 -9.41 -9.56 5.64
C GLU A 15 -8.60 -9.25 4.37
N LEU A 16 -7.31 -9.63 4.37
CA LEU A 16 -6.43 -9.45 3.21
C LEU A 16 -6.98 -10.17 1.94
N TYR A 17 -7.62 -11.32 2.11
CA TYR A 17 -8.19 -12.06 0.99
C TYR A 17 -9.55 -11.50 0.54
N ILE A 18 -10.46 -11.23 1.47
CA ILE A 18 -11.86 -10.86 1.21
C ILE A 18 -11.98 -9.36 0.87
N ILE A 19 -11.41 -8.50 1.71
CA ILE A 19 -11.57 -7.04 1.67
C ILE A 19 -10.56 -6.45 0.69
N ASP A 20 -9.27 -6.67 0.94
CA ASP A 20 -8.20 -6.14 0.07
C ASP A 20 -8.12 -6.88 -1.27
N GLY A 21 -8.72 -8.07 -1.33
CA GLY A 21 -8.87 -8.81 -2.56
C GLY A 21 -7.55 -9.36 -3.08
N LEU A 22 -6.62 -9.71 -2.20
CA LEU A 22 -5.37 -10.39 -2.55
C LEU A 22 -5.60 -11.86 -2.96
N THR A 23 -4.57 -12.45 -3.57
CA THR A 23 -4.50 -13.90 -3.84
C THR A 23 -3.97 -14.66 -2.62
N TYR A 24 -4.17 -15.97 -2.55
CA TYR A 24 -3.66 -16.77 -1.44
C TYR A 24 -2.13 -16.72 -1.35
N GLU A 25 -1.46 -16.58 -2.48
CA GLU A 25 -0.02 -16.41 -2.61
C GLU A 25 0.44 -15.10 -1.96
N GLN A 26 -0.21 -13.98 -2.28
CA GLN A 26 0.09 -12.67 -1.69
C GLN A 26 -0.24 -12.61 -0.19
N VAL A 27 -1.31 -13.28 0.25
CA VAL A 27 -1.65 -13.38 1.67
C VAL A 27 -0.60 -14.21 2.42
N ALA A 28 -0.13 -15.31 1.84
CA ALA A 28 0.92 -16.15 2.43
C ALA A 28 2.23 -15.36 2.63
N GLU A 29 2.61 -14.55 1.65
CA GLU A 29 3.79 -13.67 1.74
C GLU A 29 3.65 -12.63 2.87
N ARG A 30 2.49 -11.99 2.99
CA ARG A 30 2.24 -10.95 4.01
C ARG A 30 2.09 -11.49 5.43
N THR A 31 1.51 -12.68 5.58
CA THR A 31 1.19 -13.26 6.90
C THR A 31 2.19 -14.31 7.35
N THR A 32 3.12 -14.72 6.48
CA THR A 32 4.06 -15.84 6.68
C THR A 32 3.39 -17.21 6.87
N VAL A 33 2.08 -17.29 6.68
CA VAL A 33 1.30 -18.53 6.78
C VAL A 33 1.45 -19.33 5.49
N SER A 34 1.55 -20.66 5.60
CA SER A 34 1.63 -21.52 4.42
C SER A 34 0.35 -21.47 3.56
N LEU A 35 0.53 -21.55 2.25
CA LEU A 35 -0.57 -21.49 1.28
C LEU A 35 -1.60 -22.62 1.45
N SER A 36 -1.14 -23.80 1.87
CA SER A 36 -2.02 -24.94 2.18
C SER A 36 -2.92 -24.67 3.38
N GLN A 37 -2.39 -23.98 4.40
CA GLN A 37 -3.15 -23.57 5.58
C GLN A 37 -4.22 -22.54 5.22
N LEU A 38 -3.87 -21.52 4.42
CA LEU A 38 -4.82 -20.49 3.98
C LEU A 38 -5.96 -21.07 3.14
N LYS A 39 -5.65 -22.02 2.25
CA LYS A 39 -6.68 -22.74 1.48
C LYS A 39 -7.60 -23.57 2.37
N ARG A 40 -7.07 -24.16 3.46
CA ARG A 40 -7.87 -24.88 4.44
C ARG A 40 -8.83 -23.94 5.18
N TRP A 41 -8.33 -22.84 5.74
CA TRP A 41 -9.16 -21.84 6.42
C TRP A 41 -10.21 -21.25 5.48
N GLY A 42 -9.82 -20.90 4.26
CA GLY A 42 -10.75 -20.38 3.27
C GLY A 42 -11.84 -21.38 2.84
N GLY A 43 -11.55 -22.68 2.89
CA GLY A 43 -12.53 -23.74 2.68
C GLY A 43 -13.48 -23.93 3.86
N GLU A 44 -12.97 -23.87 5.10
CA GLU A 44 -13.76 -23.97 6.34
C GLU A 44 -14.74 -22.79 6.50
N ASP A 45 -14.26 -21.56 6.27
CA ASP A 45 -15.03 -20.33 6.53
C ASP A 45 -15.65 -19.73 5.26
N GLY A 46 -15.57 -20.42 4.13
CA GLY A 46 -16.22 -20.01 2.87
C GLY A 46 -15.72 -18.68 2.31
N TRP A 47 -14.43 -18.37 2.43
CA TRP A 47 -13.86 -17.07 2.05
C TRP A 47 -14.15 -16.66 0.60
N VAL A 48 -14.22 -17.62 -0.33
CA VAL A 48 -14.51 -17.35 -1.74
C VAL A 48 -15.90 -16.76 -1.93
N GLU A 49 -16.92 -17.32 -1.26
CA GLU A 49 -18.30 -16.83 -1.39
C GLU A 49 -18.44 -15.48 -0.68
N ARG A 50 -17.86 -15.34 0.52
CA ARG A 50 -17.84 -14.07 1.26
C ARG A 50 -17.14 -12.96 0.49
N ARG A 51 -16.04 -13.25 -0.21
CA ARG A 51 -15.36 -12.30 -1.12
C ARG A 51 -16.25 -11.90 -2.29
N LYS A 52 -17.03 -12.83 -2.83
CA LYS A 52 -17.98 -12.53 -3.92
C LYS A 52 -19.12 -11.65 -3.44
N GLU A 53 -19.71 -11.95 -2.29
CA GLU A 53 -20.72 -11.12 -1.63
C GLU A 53 -20.20 -9.71 -1.35
N TYR A 54 -19.01 -9.59 -0.76
CA TYR A 54 -18.36 -8.32 -0.48
C TYR A 54 -18.16 -7.49 -1.76
N ARG A 55 -17.64 -8.10 -2.83
CA ARG A 55 -17.47 -7.42 -4.13
C ARG A 55 -18.79 -7.01 -4.77
N GLN A 56 -19.84 -7.81 -4.61
CA GLN A 56 -21.18 -7.47 -5.09
C GLN A 56 -21.77 -6.27 -4.32
N ALA A 57 -21.61 -6.24 -3.00
CA ALA A 57 -22.01 -5.10 -2.17
C ALA A 57 -21.23 -3.84 -2.57
N GLN A 58 -19.91 -3.95 -2.75
CA GLN A 58 -19.05 -2.85 -3.19
C GLN A 58 -19.44 -2.32 -4.58
N SER A 59 -19.77 -3.20 -5.53
CA SER A 59 -20.30 -2.82 -6.85
C SER A 59 -21.62 -2.06 -6.74
N THR A 60 -22.53 -2.55 -5.90
CA THR A 60 -23.84 -1.94 -5.66
C THR A 60 -23.70 -0.53 -5.07
N ILE A 61 -22.82 -0.36 -4.08
CA ILE A 61 -22.51 0.94 -3.48
C ILE A 61 -21.93 1.89 -4.53
N ARG A 62 -20.94 1.46 -5.32
CA ARG A 62 -20.34 2.28 -6.37
C ARG A 62 -21.38 2.75 -7.38
N ARG A 63 -22.28 1.86 -7.82
CA ARG A 63 -23.40 2.22 -8.70
C ARG A 63 -24.31 3.25 -8.05
N GLY A 64 -24.67 3.05 -6.78
CA GLY A 64 -25.51 3.99 -6.01
C GLY A 64 -24.90 5.38 -5.93
N VAL A 65 -23.60 5.48 -5.61
CA VAL A 65 -22.86 6.75 -5.56
C VAL A 65 -22.83 7.43 -6.92
N MET A 66 -22.57 6.69 -8.00
CA MET A 66 -22.59 7.23 -9.37
C MET A 66 -23.97 7.78 -9.75
N LEU A 67 -25.04 7.06 -9.42
CA LEU A 67 -26.41 7.53 -9.66
C LEU A 67 -26.75 8.77 -8.82
N ALA A 68 -26.31 8.82 -7.56
CA ALA A 68 -26.48 10.00 -6.71
C ALA A 68 -25.74 11.22 -7.29
N LYS A 69 -24.51 11.03 -7.76
CA LYS A 69 -23.74 12.07 -8.47
C LYS A 69 -24.48 12.56 -9.71
N ALA A 70 -24.98 11.66 -10.55
CA ALA A 70 -25.72 12.02 -11.76
C ALA A 70 -26.99 12.84 -11.43
N LYS A 71 -27.75 12.43 -10.41
CA LYS A 71 -28.93 13.18 -9.94
C LYS A 71 -28.55 14.57 -9.40
N ALA A 72 -27.48 14.67 -8.61
CA ALA A 72 -26.99 15.93 -8.08
C ALA A 72 -26.53 16.89 -9.19
N VAL A 73 -25.83 16.39 -10.23
CA VAL A 73 -25.47 17.19 -11.42
C VAL A 73 -26.72 17.70 -12.12
N ASN A 74 -27.70 16.84 -12.40
CA ASN A 74 -28.92 17.25 -13.08
C ASN A 74 -29.71 18.31 -12.28
N ALA A 75 -29.78 18.15 -10.95
CA ALA A 75 -30.39 19.14 -10.07
C ALA A 75 -29.63 20.47 -10.11
N LEU A 76 -28.30 20.44 -10.05
CA LEU A 76 -27.48 21.64 -10.14
C LEU A 76 -27.65 22.37 -11.48
N LEU A 77 -27.65 21.63 -12.59
CA LEU A 77 -27.84 22.20 -13.94
C LEU A 77 -29.22 22.83 -14.12
N THR A 78 -30.24 22.33 -13.41
CA THR A 78 -31.62 22.82 -13.51
C THR A 78 -31.87 24.01 -12.58
N THR A 79 -31.40 23.92 -11.33
CA THR A 79 -31.75 24.88 -10.27
C THR A 79 -30.69 25.96 -10.07
N MET A 80 -29.42 25.71 -10.46
CA MET A 80 -28.25 26.56 -10.20
C MET A 80 -28.12 27.03 -8.74
N ASP A 81 -28.67 26.25 -7.81
CA ASP A 81 -28.72 26.58 -6.40
C ASP A 81 -27.33 26.37 -5.73
N PRO A 82 -26.80 27.37 -5.00
CA PRO A 82 -25.52 27.28 -4.30
C PRO A 82 -25.41 26.11 -3.30
N GLN A 83 -26.52 25.73 -2.64
CA GLN A 83 -26.49 24.64 -1.67
C GLN A 83 -26.32 23.28 -2.36
N THR A 84 -26.99 23.08 -3.50
CA THR A 84 -26.82 21.90 -4.35
C THR A 84 -25.41 21.83 -4.94
N ALA A 85 -24.81 22.98 -5.29
CA ALA A 85 -23.44 23.05 -5.78
C ALA A 85 -22.43 22.57 -4.72
N TYR A 86 -22.62 22.99 -3.47
CA TYR A 86 -21.77 22.59 -2.35
C TYR A 86 -21.91 21.09 -2.02
N ALA A 87 -23.14 20.57 -2.00
CA ALA A 87 -23.40 19.15 -1.79
C ALA A 87 -22.75 18.28 -2.89
N PHE A 88 -22.81 18.73 -4.14
CA PHE A 88 -22.13 18.07 -5.25
C PHE A 88 -20.60 18.10 -5.10
N ALA A 89 -20.01 19.25 -4.74
CA ALA A 89 -18.56 19.37 -4.54
C ALA A 89 -18.05 18.41 -3.44
N SER A 90 -18.78 18.32 -2.32
CA SER A 90 -18.48 17.37 -1.23
C SER A 90 -18.56 15.92 -1.72
N LEU A 91 -19.63 15.54 -2.42
CA LEU A 91 -19.82 14.19 -2.98
C LEU A 91 -18.75 13.83 -4.03
N VAL A 92 -18.32 14.78 -4.85
CA VAL A 92 -17.22 14.60 -5.82
C VAL A 92 -15.91 14.38 -5.08
N SER A 93 -15.62 15.18 -4.05
CA SER A 93 -14.41 15.05 -3.23
C SER A 93 -14.35 13.67 -2.55
N SER A 94 -15.42 13.26 -1.86
CA SER A 94 -15.49 11.94 -1.23
C SER A 94 -15.40 10.80 -2.24
N GLY A 95 -15.95 10.99 -3.45
CA GLY A 95 -15.86 9.97 -4.49
C GLY A 95 -14.47 9.86 -5.15
N LYS A 96 -13.59 10.87 -5.06
CA LYS A 96 -12.19 10.74 -5.51
C LYS A 96 -11.43 9.74 -4.66
N ILE A 97 -11.69 9.71 -3.34
CA ILE A 97 -11.05 8.77 -2.40
C ILE A 97 -11.42 7.33 -2.77
N ILE A 98 -12.71 7.05 -2.99
CA ILE A 98 -13.22 5.72 -3.38
C ILE A 98 -12.67 5.29 -4.75
N GLU A 99 -12.55 6.22 -5.71
CA GLU A 99 -12.02 5.91 -7.03
C GLU A 99 -10.51 5.66 -6.99
N GLN A 100 -9.78 6.35 -6.11
CA GLN A 100 -8.36 6.16 -5.88
C GLN A 100 -8.09 4.81 -5.23
N GLU A 101 -8.81 4.44 -4.16
CA GLU A 101 -8.75 3.10 -3.55
C GLU A 101 -9.07 1.99 -4.57
N ALA A 102 -10.07 2.20 -5.44
CA ALA A 102 -10.40 1.24 -6.48
C ALA A 102 -9.31 1.13 -7.57
N ARG A 103 -8.58 2.21 -7.86
CA ARG A 103 -7.42 2.21 -8.77
C ARG A 103 -6.24 1.50 -8.12
N ASP A 104 -5.95 1.80 -6.86
CA ASP A 104 -4.85 1.19 -6.11
C ASP A 104 -5.08 -0.31 -5.98
N ASN A 105 -6.30 -0.74 -5.63
CA ASN A 105 -6.67 -2.16 -5.61
C ASN A 105 -6.61 -2.82 -7.00
N ARG A 106 -6.91 -2.08 -8.07
CA ARG A 106 -6.78 -2.60 -9.45
C ARG A 106 -5.32 -2.74 -9.84
N ILE A 107 -4.44 -1.82 -9.45
CA ILE A 107 -2.99 -1.88 -9.67
C ILE A 107 -2.43 -3.09 -8.91
N LEU A 108 -2.80 -3.27 -7.64
CA LEU A 108 -2.41 -4.43 -6.81
C LEU A 108 -2.92 -5.77 -7.37
N ALA A 109 -4.11 -5.78 -7.97
CA ALA A 109 -4.67 -6.96 -8.63
C ALA A 109 -4.09 -7.23 -10.04
N GLN A 110 -3.47 -6.22 -10.68
CA GLN A 110 -2.83 -6.32 -12.00
C GLN A 110 -1.32 -6.54 -11.92
N THR A 111 -0.72 -6.47 -10.73
CA THR A 111 0.61 -7.03 -10.48
C THR A 111 0.53 -8.55 -10.62
N ASP A 112 0.65 -9.01 -11.86
CA ASP A 112 0.93 -10.38 -12.23
C ASP A 112 2.25 -10.80 -11.54
N PRO A 113 2.29 -11.91 -10.78
CA PRO A 113 3.53 -12.40 -10.18
C PRO A 113 4.60 -12.79 -11.23
N ALA A 114 4.23 -12.79 -12.51
CA ALA A 114 5.12 -13.03 -13.65
C ALA A 114 5.97 -11.81 -14.05
N ILE A 115 5.61 -10.59 -13.64
CA ILE A 115 6.55 -9.46 -13.70
C ILE A 115 7.42 -9.61 -12.48
N GLY A 116 8.45 -10.44 -12.59
CA GLY A 116 9.42 -10.66 -11.53
C GLY A 116 9.91 -9.32 -11.00
N THR A 117 9.37 -8.92 -9.84
CA THR A 117 10.05 -8.01 -8.94
C THR A 117 11.31 -8.77 -8.59
N ILE A 118 12.42 -8.45 -9.26
CA ILE A 118 13.72 -8.81 -8.74
C ILE A 118 13.81 -8.00 -7.45
N GLU A 119 13.33 -8.57 -6.35
CA GLU A 119 13.56 -8.07 -5.02
C GLU A 119 15.06 -8.13 -4.83
N ARG A 120 15.75 -7.05 -5.22
CA ARG A 120 17.13 -6.86 -4.84
C ARG A 120 17.09 -6.67 -3.32
N PRO A 121 17.71 -7.54 -2.52
CA PRO A 121 17.77 -7.34 -1.09
C PRO A 121 18.53 -6.03 -0.85
N ILE A 122 17.85 -5.00 -0.37
CA ILE A 122 18.46 -3.72 0.01
C ILE A 122 19.24 -3.98 1.30
N ARG A 123 20.54 -4.20 1.19
CA ARG A 123 21.42 -4.50 2.34
C ARG A 123 22.20 -3.28 2.80
N THR A 124 22.38 -2.31 1.92
CA THR A 124 23.14 -1.08 2.20
C THR A 124 22.37 0.16 1.78
N ALA A 125 22.75 1.32 2.31
CA ALA A 125 22.19 2.60 1.90
C ALA A 125 22.44 2.89 0.40
N GLU A 126 23.53 2.38 -0.16
CA GLU A 126 23.84 2.48 -1.59
C GLU A 126 22.91 1.60 -2.44
N ASP A 127 22.61 0.38 -1.98
CA ASP A 127 21.64 -0.50 -2.64
C ASP A 127 20.23 0.13 -2.68
N ALA A 128 19.85 0.82 -1.60
CA ALA A 128 18.56 1.50 -1.50
C ALA A 128 18.44 2.64 -2.52
N VAL A 129 19.51 3.42 -2.65
CA VAL A 129 19.59 4.55 -3.59
C VAL A 129 19.61 4.05 -5.03
N ALA A 130 20.32 2.96 -5.33
CA ALA A 130 20.33 2.34 -6.65
C ALA A 130 18.95 1.77 -7.02
N ALA A 131 18.29 1.10 -6.09
CA ALA A 131 16.93 0.57 -6.29
C ALA A 131 15.91 1.69 -6.53
N LEU A 132 15.99 2.78 -5.76
CA LEU A 132 15.12 3.94 -5.92
C LEU A 132 15.35 4.63 -7.28
N GLN A 133 16.60 4.75 -7.71
CA GLN A 133 16.94 5.30 -9.03
C GLN A 133 16.36 4.45 -10.16
N GLU A 134 16.53 3.13 -10.13
CA GLU A 134 15.99 2.23 -11.15
C GLU A 134 14.45 2.29 -11.20
N ALA A 135 13.78 2.39 -10.05
CA ALA A 135 12.33 2.53 -9.98
C ALA A 135 11.84 3.84 -10.62
N VAL A 136 12.53 4.96 -10.36
CA VAL A 136 12.22 6.27 -10.97
C VAL A 136 12.46 6.23 -12.48
N GLU A 137 13.56 5.62 -12.94
CA GLU A 137 13.86 5.48 -14.36
C GLU A 137 12.80 4.62 -15.10
N ARG A 138 12.38 3.50 -14.49
CA ARG A 138 11.28 2.67 -15.03
C ARG A 138 9.97 3.46 -15.12
N LYS A 139 9.67 4.28 -14.11
CA LYS A 139 8.47 5.13 -14.08
C LYS A 139 8.52 6.20 -15.17
N ILE A 140 9.66 6.83 -15.37
CA ILE A 140 9.88 7.82 -16.44
C ILE A 140 9.72 7.14 -17.81
N ASN A 141 10.33 5.98 -18.02
CA ASN A 141 10.18 5.23 -19.28
C ASN A 141 8.71 4.86 -19.55
N ALA A 142 7.97 4.42 -18.54
CA ALA A 142 6.53 4.17 -18.67
C ALA A 142 5.75 5.43 -19.05
N MET A 143 6.06 6.58 -18.44
CA MET A 143 5.46 7.87 -18.81
C MET A 143 5.79 8.29 -20.25
N LEU A 144 7.04 8.11 -20.68
CA LEU A 144 7.49 8.48 -22.03
C LEU A 144 6.89 7.59 -23.12
N THR A 145 6.63 6.31 -22.82
CA THR A 145 5.92 5.41 -23.74
C THR A 145 4.41 5.69 -23.85
N GLN A 146 3.85 6.55 -23.00
CA GLN A 146 2.45 6.99 -23.03
C GLN A 146 2.37 8.53 -23.06
N PRO A 147 2.58 9.17 -24.23
CA PRO A 147 2.71 10.63 -24.33
C PRO A 147 1.49 11.41 -23.83
N GLY A 148 0.29 10.83 -23.90
CA GLY A 148 -0.96 11.45 -23.40
C GLY A 148 -1.12 11.43 -21.88
N ALA A 149 -0.28 10.68 -21.14
CA ALA A 149 -0.26 10.63 -19.68
C ALA A 149 0.82 11.54 -19.08
N VAL A 150 1.66 12.17 -19.91
CA VAL A 150 2.69 13.11 -19.45
C VAL A 150 2.02 14.43 -19.04
N SER A 151 2.04 14.73 -17.75
CA SER A 151 1.53 15.98 -17.20
C SER A 151 2.66 16.80 -16.58
N LEU A 152 2.49 18.13 -16.54
CA LEU A 152 3.46 19.02 -15.91
C LEU A 152 3.65 18.72 -14.41
N ALA A 153 2.59 18.24 -13.74
CA ALA A 153 2.66 17.77 -12.36
C ALA A 153 3.55 16.52 -12.23
N GLY A 154 3.31 15.51 -13.07
CA GLY A 154 4.12 14.28 -13.06
C GLY A 154 5.60 14.55 -13.37
N VAL A 155 5.90 15.48 -14.29
CA VAL A 155 7.28 15.88 -14.58
C VAL A 155 7.94 16.55 -13.37
N LYS A 156 7.23 17.42 -12.63
CA LYS A 156 7.74 18.04 -11.39
C LYS A 156 7.98 17.01 -10.28
N GLU A 157 7.08 16.05 -10.12
CA GLU A 157 7.23 14.96 -9.15
C GLU A 157 8.47 14.11 -9.47
N MET A 158 8.73 13.80 -10.75
CA MET A 158 9.93 13.08 -11.16
C MET A 158 11.21 13.89 -10.93
N GLN A 159 11.18 15.21 -11.18
CA GLN A 159 12.29 16.10 -10.86
C GLN A 159 12.62 16.05 -9.36
N GLN A 160 11.62 16.16 -8.49
CA GLN A 160 11.81 16.10 -7.04
C GLN A 160 12.35 14.73 -6.59
N ALA A 161 11.90 13.64 -7.20
CA ALA A 161 12.40 12.30 -6.92
C ALA A 161 13.89 12.17 -7.26
N LEU A 162 14.33 12.73 -8.40
CA LEU A 162 15.74 12.75 -8.80
C LEU A 162 16.59 13.61 -7.85
N GLU A 163 16.12 14.79 -7.46
CA GLU A 163 16.81 15.64 -6.48
C GLU A 163 16.95 14.96 -5.11
N MET A 164 15.95 14.15 -4.70
CA MET A 164 16.01 13.37 -3.47
C MET A 164 17.06 12.24 -3.56
N ILE A 165 17.15 11.56 -4.71
CA ILE A 165 18.18 10.56 -4.96
C ILE A 165 19.58 11.19 -4.89
N GLU A 166 19.78 12.36 -5.50
CA GLU A 166 21.07 13.07 -5.43
C GLU A 166 21.45 13.45 -3.99
N LYS A 167 20.50 13.96 -3.20
CA LYS A 167 20.72 14.26 -1.78
C LYS A 167 21.08 13.01 -0.97
N LEU A 168 20.46 11.86 -1.28
CA LEU A 168 20.77 10.59 -0.63
C LEU A 168 22.15 10.06 -1.04
N LYS A 169 22.55 10.19 -2.31
CA LYS A 169 23.92 9.89 -2.78
C LYS A 169 24.95 10.75 -2.08
N ALA A 170 24.71 12.06 -2.00
CA ALA A 170 25.61 12.99 -1.34
C ALA A 170 25.75 12.71 0.17
N LYS A 171 24.66 12.30 0.83
CA LYS A 171 24.65 11.94 2.25
C LYS A 171 25.31 10.58 2.53
N GLY A 172 25.19 9.61 1.61
CA GLY A 172 25.90 8.34 1.67
C GLY A 172 27.42 8.48 1.53
N ALA A 173 27.88 9.42 0.69
CA ALA A 173 29.29 9.74 0.51
C ALA A 173 29.95 10.51 1.68
N GLN A 174 29.15 11.08 2.59
CA GLN A 174 29.62 11.79 3.79
C GLN A 174 29.60 10.92 5.06
N GLY A 175 29.30 9.62 4.94
CA GLY A 175 29.07 8.70 6.07
C GLY A 175 30.15 7.63 6.26
N THR A 176 31.41 7.90 5.93
CA THR A 176 32.55 7.07 6.34
C THR A 176 33.42 7.82 7.33
N ASP A 177 32.86 8.14 8.51
CA ASP A 177 33.68 8.32 9.70
C ASP A 177 33.23 7.30 10.74
N THR A 178 34.20 6.50 11.15
CA THR A 178 34.14 5.50 12.19
C THR A 178 33.67 6.12 13.50
N GLU A 179 32.43 5.86 13.90
CA GLU A 179 32.05 5.89 15.31
C GLU A 179 31.56 4.49 15.68
N ALA A 180 32.46 3.75 16.33
CA ALA A 180 32.17 2.46 16.92
C ALA A 180 30.94 2.59 17.81
N ALA A 181 29.93 1.75 17.56
CA ALA A 181 28.80 1.61 18.46
C ALA A 181 29.31 1.41 19.89
N PRO A 182 28.75 2.11 20.91
CA PRO A 182 29.14 1.85 22.28
C PRO A 182 28.73 0.42 22.59
N GLU A 183 29.71 -0.42 22.90
CA GLU A 183 29.48 -1.77 23.41
C GLU A 183 28.58 -1.64 24.64
N VAL A 184 27.32 -2.05 24.49
CA VAL A 184 26.35 -1.97 25.58
C VAL A 184 26.79 -2.99 26.62
N ASP A 185 27.42 -2.50 27.68
CA ASP A 185 27.79 -3.32 28.83
C ASP A 185 26.53 -3.91 29.46
N VAL A 186 26.27 -5.16 29.12
CA VAL A 186 25.10 -5.95 29.56
C VAL A 186 25.08 -6.06 31.09
N GLN A 187 26.24 -5.92 31.75
CA GLN A 187 26.37 -5.93 33.21
C GLN A 187 25.76 -4.66 33.82
N ALA A 188 26.07 -3.49 33.26
CA ALA A 188 25.54 -2.20 33.70
C ALA A 188 24.03 -2.07 33.46
N LEU A 189 23.51 -2.73 32.41
CA LEU A 189 22.08 -2.76 32.13
C LEU A 189 21.32 -3.65 33.14
N LYS A 190 21.91 -4.78 33.54
CA LYS A 190 21.35 -5.68 34.56
C LYS A 190 21.29 -5.01 35.94
N GLU A 191 22.34 -4.33 36.36
CA GLU A 191 22.33 -3.59 37.64
C GLU A 191 21.25 -2.48 37.68
N ARG A 192 21.00 -1.80 36.54
CA ARG A 192 19.93 -0.80 36.45
C ARG A 192 18.53 -1.41 36.49
N ILE A 193 18.32 -2.59 35.91
CA ILE A 193 17.03 -3.26 35.93
C ILE A 193 16.74 -3.81 37.33
N GLU A 194 17.74 -4.38 38.00
CA GLU A 194 17.61 -4.91 39.37
C GLU A 194 17.35 -3.80 40.40
N LYS A 195 17.93 -2.61 40.20
CA LYS A 195 17.66 -1.45 41.07
C LYS A 195 16.28 -0.83 40.88
N VAL A 196 15.64 -1.05 39.73
CA VAL A 196 14.31 -0.49 39.40
C VAL A 196 13.19 -1.48 39.73
N TYR A 197 13.44 -2.78 39.64
CA TYR A 197 12.43 -3.83 39.85
C TYR A 197 12.70 -4.74 41.05
N GLY A 198 13.78 -4.51 41.81
CA GLY A 198 14.07 -5.18 43.08
C GLY A 198 13.43 -4.47 44.27
N ALA A 199 12.11 -4.61 44.41
CA ALA A 199 11.37 -4.48 45.67
C ALA A 199 10.10 -5.36 45.60
#